data_AF-A0A3S0VPS6-F1
#
_entry.id   AF-A0A3S0VPS6-F1
#
_cell.length_a   1.000
_cell.length_b   1.000
_cell.length_c   1.000
_cell.angle_alpha   90.00
_cell.angle_beta   90.00
_cell.angle_gamma   90.00
#
_symmetry.space_group_name_H-M   'P 1'
#
loop_
_entity.id
_entity.type
_entity.pdbx_description
1 polymer ?
#
loop_
_entity_poly.entity_id
_entity_poly.type
_entity_poly.pdbx_seq_one_letter_code
_entity_poly.pdbx_strand_id
1 'polypeptide(L)'
;MAKRFHQNNNEEKDTLIALLKYRRDLDLLFREKWYRIPVKYAPKMVREGTIRYLAFYQPATFKEEAFKICWYGPVQSISKLKRRDLLP
;
A
#
# COMPACT_ATOMS: atom_id res chain seq x y z
N MET A 1 16.80 21.58 -3.23
CA MET A 1 15.83 22.05 -2.20
C MET A 1 14.81 20.95 -1.93
N ALA A 2 14.95 20.22 -0.83
CA ALA A 2 13.91 19.28 -0.40
C ALA A 2 12.87 20.06 0.42
N LYS A 3 11.65 20.18 -0.11
CA LYS A 3 10.53 20.78 0.61
C LYS A 3 10.26 19.88 1.83
N ARG A 4 10.60 20.36 3.02
CA ARG A 4 10.30 19.66 4.28
C ARG A 4 8.78 19.74 4.47
N PHE A 5 8.08 18.65 4.16
CA PHE A 5 6.66 18.52 4.42
C PHE A 5 6.44 18.70 5.93
N HIS A 6 5.84 19.83 6.32
CA HIS A 6 5.33 19.99 7.67
C HIS A 6 4.13 19.05 7.79
N GLN A 7 4.28 18.02 8.61
CA GLN A 7 3.22 17.07 8.87
C GLN A 7 2.25 17.74 9.86
N ASN A 8 1.15 18.30 9.35
CA ASN A 8 0.04 18.72 10.19
C ASN A 8 -0.55 17.48 10.85
N ASN A 9 -0.36 17.34 12.17
CA ASN A 9 -0.82 16.18 12.94
C ASN A 9 -2.35 16.14 13.13
N ASN A 10 -3.08 17.12 12.61
CA ASN A 10 -4.52 17.28 12.78
C ASN A 10 -5.36 16.79 11.58
N GLU A 11 -4.71 16.28 10.53
CA GLU A 11 -5.39 15.69 9.37
C GLU A 11 -5.54 14.17 9.56
N GLU A 12 -6.76 13.68 9.32
CA GLU A 12 -7.07 12.26 9.39
C GLU A 12 -6.31 11.53 8.28
N LYS A 13 -5.34 10.68 8.66
CA LYS A 13 -4.52 9.94 7.71
C LYS A 13 -5.33 8.79 7.12
N ASP A 14 -5.85 9.00 5.92
CA ASP A 14 -6.71 8.05 5.19
C ASP A 14 -5.95 7.21 4.14
N THR A 15 -4.68 7.50 3.91
CA THR A 15 -3.89 6.90 2.84
C THR A 15 -2.72 6.11 3.40
N LEU A 16 -2.64 4.83 3.02
CA LEU A 16 -1.48 3.98 3.33
C LEU A 16 -0.53 3.95 2.13
N ILE A 17 0.75 4.25 2.39
CA ILE A 17 1.83 4.02 1.42
C ILE A 17 2.51 2.69 1.76
N ALA A 18 2.32 1.69 0.91
CA ALA A 18 2.95 0.38 1.02
C ALA A 18 4.22 0.32 0.17
N LEU A 19 5.26 -0.37 0.67
CA LEU A 19 6.45 -0.66 -0.11
C LEU A 19 6.21 -1.85 -1.04
N LEU A 20 6.22 -1.61 -2.35
CA LEU A 20 6.07 -2.63 -3.38
C LEU A 20 7.45 -3.07 -3.88
N LYS A 21 8.00 -4.12 -3.27
CA LYS A 21 9.43 -4.47 -3.44
C LYS A 21 9.78 -5.06 -4.81
N TYR A 22 8.86 -5.81 -5.41
CA TYR A 22 9.14 -6.65 -6.57
C TYR A 22 8.11 -6.44 -7.68
N ARG A 23 8.54 -6.58 -8.95
CA ARG A 23 7.63 -6.51 -10.10
C ARG A 23 6.57 -7.61 -10.09
N ARG A 24 6.91 -8.81 -9.64
CA ARG A 24 5.94 -9.90 -9.44
C ARG A 24 4.77 -9.49 -8.52
N ASP A 25 5.03 -8.71 -7.47
CA ASP A 25 3.95 -8.21 -6.59
C ASP A 25 3.10 -7.15 -7.30
N LEU A 26 3.68 -6.34 -8.21
CA LEU A 26 2.91 -5.40 -9.05
C LEU A 26 1.99 -6.17 -10.02
N ASP A 27 2.50 -7.22 -10.65
CA ASP A 27 1.71 -8.03 -11.58
C ASP A 27 0.55 -8.72 -10.85
N LEU A 28 0.81 -9.23 -9.65
CA LEU A 28 -0.23 -9.80 -8.78
C LEU A 28 -1.26 -8.75 -8.37
N LEU A 29 -0.80 -7.54 -8.00
CA LEU A 29 -1.68 -6.44 -7.62
C LEU A 29 -2.64 -6.07 -8.76
N PHE A 30 -2.16 -5.95 -10.00
CA PHE A 30 -3.01 -5.62 -11.14
C PHE A 30 -3.95 -6.75 -11.54
N ARG A 31 -3.48 -8.00 -11.48
CA ARG A 31 -4.30 -9.17 -11.83
C ARG A 31 -5.40 -9.42 -10.81
N GLU A 32 -5.05 -9.44 -9.53
CA GLU A 32 -5.95 -9.86 -8.46
C GLU A 32 -6.71 -8.70 -7.79
N LYS A 33 -6.22 -7.46 -7.96
CA LYS A 33 -6.82 -6.22 -7.43
C LYS A 33 -6.92 -6.17 -5.90
N TRP A 34 -6.03 -6.88 -5.21
CA TRP A 34 -5.88 -6.80 -3.76
C TRP A 34 -4.40 -6.71 -3.36
N TYR A 35 -4.16 -6.22 -2.14
CA TYR A 35 -2.82 -6.20 -1.54
C TYR A 35 -2.86 -6.80 -0.13
N ARG A 36 -1.81 -7.56 0.22
CA ARG A 36 -1.72 -8.23 1.52
C ARG A 36 -1.01 -7.37 2.56
N ILE A 37 -1.59 -7.31 3.75
CA ILE A 37 -0.96 -6.73 4.93
C ILE A 37 -1.01 -7.79 6.03
N PRO A 38 0.13 -8.23 6.59
CA PRO A 38 0.10 -9.17 7.71
C PRO A 38 -0.71 -8.60 8.87
N VAL A 39 -1.71 -9.36 9.35
CA VAL A 39 -2.68 -8.89 10.36
C VAL A 39 -2.00 -8.34 11.62
N LYS A 40 -0.93 -9.01 12.08
CA LYS A 40 -0.13 -8.58 13.24
C LYS A 40 0.44 -7.17 13.08
N TYR A 41 0.81 -6.79 11.86
CA TYR A 41 1.51 -5.53 11.55
C TYR A 41 0.63 -4.51 10.82
N ALA A 42 -0.68 -4.77 10.68
CA ALA A 42 -1.58 -3.84 9.99
C ALA A 42 -1.57 -2.45 10.66
N PRO A 43 -1.58 -1.34 9.91
CA PRO A 43 -1.74 -0.01 10.51
C PRO A 43 -3.11 0.17 11.19
N LYS A 44 -3.21 1.13 12.12
CA LYS A 44 -4.46 1.47 12.82
C LYS A 44 -5.61 1.75 11.83
N MET A 45 -5.37 2.59 10.81
CA MET A 45 -6.36 2.92 9.76
C MET A 45 -6.90 1.70 9.00
N VAL A 46 -6.10 0.63 8.86
CA VAL A 46 -6.54 -0.61 8.20
C VAL A 46 -7.38 -1.45 9.14
N ARG A 47 -7.00 -1.51 10.43
CA ARG A 47 -7.77 -2.25 11.44
C ARG A 47 -9.13 -1.62 11.71
N GLU A 48 -9.20 -0.29 11.68
CA GLU A 48 -10.40 0.50 11.93
C GLU A 48 -11.24 0.75 10.68
N GLY A 49 -10.74 0.38 9.49
CA GLY A 49 -11.45 0.58 8.24
C GLY A 49 -11.54 2.05 7.79
N THR A 50 -10.74 2.94 8.37
CA THR A 50 -10.69 4.37 7.99
C THR A 50 -9.77 4.65 6.80
N ILE A 51 -9.01 3.66 6.35
CA ILE A 51 -8.23 3.74 5.11
C ILE A 51 -9.14 3.91 3.90
N ARG A 52 -8.86 4.92 3.09
CA ARG A 52 -9.56 5.23 1.83
C ARG A 52 -8.72 4.93 0.60
N TYR A 53 -7.40 5.10 0.71
CA TYR A 53 -6.50 4.89 -0.42
C TYR A 53 -5.31 4.02 -0.04
N LEU A 54 -4.87 3.22 -1.00
CA LEU A 54 -3.63 2.46 -0.93
C LEU A 54 -2.73 2.88 -2.09
N ALA A 55 -1.52 3.31 -1.75
CA ALA A 55 -0.48 3.74 -2.68
C ALA A 55 0.75 2.85 -2.57
N PHE A 56 1.53 2.74 -3.65
CA PHE A 56 2.65 1.82 -3.73
C PHE A 56 3.95 2.55 -4.06
N TYR A 57 4.83 2.63 -3.06
CA TYR A 57 6.19 3.14 -3.27
C TYR A 57 7.07 2.06 -3.89
N GLN A 58 7.77 2.43 -4.96
CA GLN A 58 8.57 1.52 -5.77
C GLN A 58 10.06 1.79 -5.54
N PRO A 59 10.84 0.80 -5.06
CA PRO A 59 12.28 0.98 -4.83
C PRO A 59 13.08 0.83 -6.14
N ALA A 60 14.41 0.90 -6.03
CA ALA A 60 15.37 0.83 -7.14
C ALA A 60 15.14 -0.33 -8.14
N THR A 61 14.54 -1.44 -7.69
CA THR A 61 14.19 -2.60 -8.53
C THR A 61 13.24 -2.26 -9.68
N PHE A 62 12.59 -1.10 -9.64
CA PHE A 62 11.66 -0.62 -10.66
C PHE A 62 12.30 0.24 -11.76
N LYS A 63 13.62 0.49 -11.73
CA LYS A 63 14.38 1.24 -12.75
C LYS A 63 13.77 2.64 -13.02
N GLU A 64 13.25 2.90 -14.21
CA GLU A 64 12.66 4.19 -14.59
C GLU A 64 11.43 4.55 -13.74
N GLU A 65 10.77 3.55 -13.14
CA GLU A 65 9.66 3.72 -12.20
C GLU A 65 10.12 3.78 -10.72
N ALA A 66 11.42 3.72 -10.44
CA ALA A 66 11.92 3.72 -9.07
C ALA A 66 11.78 5.08 -8.36
N PHE A 67 11.78 5.00 -7.03
CA PHE A 67 11.80 6.10 -6.06
C PHE A 67 10.60 7.04 -6.12
N LYS A 68 9.47 6.54 -6.62
CA LYS A 68 8.21 7.26 -6.69
C LYS A 68 7.03 6.32 -6.44
N ILE A 69 5.86 6.92 -6.38
CA ILE A 69 4.58 6.23 -6.39
C ILE A 69 4.02 6.41 -7.79
N CYS A 70 4.04 5.36 -8.61
CA CYS A 70 3.37 5.35 -9.90
C CYS A 70 1.91 4.89 -9.80
N TRP A 71 1.57 4.13 -8.76
CA TRP A 71 0.29 3.44 -8.67
C TRP A 71 -0.36 3.64 -7.31
N TYR A 72 -1.65 3.97 -7.33
CA TYR A 72 -2.52 4.05 -6.16
C TYR A 72 -3.96 3.72 -6.56
N GLY A 73 -4.81 3.42 -5.59
CA GLY A 73 -6.22 3.18 -5.83
C GLY A 73 -7.07 3.26 -4.57
N PRO A 74 -8.40 3.43 -4.72
CA PRO A 74 -9.33 3.43 -3.59
C PRO A 74 -9.47 2.03 -2.98
N VAL A 75 -9.59 1.97 -1.66
CA VAL A 75 -9.89 0.73 -0.93
C VAL A 75 -11.40 0.51 -0.97
N GLN A 76 -11.84 -0.58 -1.60
CA GLN A 76 -13.25 -0.94 -1.68
C GLN A 76 -13.72 -1.78 -0.50
N SER A 77 -12.87 -2.70 -0.03
CA SER A 77 -13.18 -3.56 1.11
C SER A 77 -11.90 -4.08 1.78
N ILE A 78 -12.03 -4.54 3.02
CA ILE A 78 -10.95 -5.14 3.80
C ILE A 78 -11.43 -6.50 4.32
N SER A 79 -10.65 -7.54 4.05
CA SER A 79 -10.95 -8.91 4.50
C SER A 79 -9.76 -9.52 5.22
N LYS A 80 -10.02 -10.44 6.15
CA LYS A 80 -8.99 -11.25 6.82
C LYS A 80 -9.04 -12.66 6.25
N LEU A 81 -7.94 -13.11 5.67
CA LEU A 81 -7.81 -14.41 5.01
C LEU A 81 -6.55 -15.13 5.51
N LYS A 82 -6.52 -16.46 5.44
CA LYS A 82 -5.30 -17.21 5.77
C LYS A 82 -4.34 -17.10 4.59
N ARG A 83 -3.04 -17.09 4.88
CA ARG A 83 -1.98 -17.01 3.85
C ARG A 83 -2.13 -18.08 2.77
N ARG A 84 -2.50 -19.31 3.18
CA ARG A 84 -2.69 -20.47 2.29
C ARG A 84 -3.83 -20.30 1.28
N ASP A 85 -4.76 -19.39 1.55
CA ASP A 85 -5.90 -19.13 0.67
C ASP A 85 -5.58 -18.05 -0.37
N LEU A 86 -4.46 -17.31 -0.18
CA LEU A 86 -4.10 -16.11 -0.95
C LEU A 86 -2.86 -16.26 -1.82
N LEU A 87 -1.94 -17.15 -1.46
CA LEU A 87 -0.67 -17.34 -2.15
C LEU A 87 -0.50 -18.83 -2.49
N PRO A 88 0.04 -19.14 -3.68
CA PRO A 88 0.47 -20.50 -4.01
C PRO A 88 1.48 -21.05 -3.01
#